data_AF-A0A3C2D5B4-F1
#
_entry.id   AF-A0A3C2D5B4-F1
#
_cell.length_a   1.000
_cell.length_b   1.000
_cell.length_c   1.000
_cell.angle_alpha   90.00
_cell.angle_beta   90.00
_cell.angle_gamma   90.00
#
_symmetry.space_group_name_H-M   'P 1'
#
loop_
_entity.id
_entity.type
_entity.pdbx_description
1 polymer ?
#
loop_
_entity_poly.entity_id
_entity_poly.type
_entity_poly.pdbx_seq_one_letter_code
_entity_poly.pdbx_strand_id
1 'polypeptide(L)'
;MTTEERQRKRFQIVKYWAGEQLSKRKAFVSEDQFRRLLDELKDQELSDARCLFRMIVKEVDQHNTKIATKITLLQNLKFSRNWSSSKVFAGMSIPNRAIDNLIEKYPDKDDYQIFRALMGWVIDL
;
A
#
# COMPACT_ATOMS: atom_id res chain seq x y z
N MET A 1 8.86 26.36 -11.39
CA MET A 1 8.66 25.60 -10.14
C MET A 1 9.91 25.71 -9.30
N THR A 2 9.78 26.11 -8.04
CA THR A 2 10.89 26.19 -7.08
C THR A 2 11.34 24.80 -6.64
N THR A 3 12.56 24.69 -6.07
CA THR A 3 13.08 23.43 -5.51
C THR A 3 12.14 22.86 -4.43
N GLU A 4 11.56 23.74 -3.60
CA GLU A 4 10.67 23.33 -2.52
C GLU A 4 9.31 22.84 -3.02
N GLU A 5 8.73 23.52 -4.02
CA GLU A 5 7.50 23.06 -4.70
C GLU A 5 7.71 21.69 -5.33
N ARG A 6 8.84 21.48 -6.01
CA ARG A 6 9.19 20.20 -6.63
C ARG A 6 9.30 19.10 -5.58
N GLN A 7 9.98 19.36 -4.46
CA GLN A 7 10.10 18.41 -3.36
C GLN A 7 8.74 18.09 -2.71
N ARG A 8 7.88 19.09 -2.56
CA ARG A 8 6.51 18.90 -2.03
C ARG A 8 5.66 18.07 -2.99
N LYS A 9 5.75 18.31 -4.30
CA LYS A 9 5.06 17.53 -5.34
C LYS A 9 5.52 16.08 -5.33
N ARG A 10 6.84 15.86 -5.30
CA ARG A 10 7.44 14.52 -5.18
C ARG A 10 6.97 13.80 -3.92
N PHE A 11 6.94 14.49 -2.78
CA PHE A 11 6.45 13.92 -1.52
C PHE A 11 5.02 13.40 -1.64
N GLN A 12 4.10 14.16 -2.24
CA GLN A 12 2.71 13.71 -2.39
C GLN A 12 2.57 12.54 -3.37
N ILE A 13 3.25 12.59 -4.52
CA ILE A 13 3.26 11.47 -5.48
C ILE A 13 3.79 10.19 -4.82
N VAL A 14 4.85 10.29 -4.03
CA VAL A 14 5.39 9.14 -3.28
C VAL A 14 4.42 8.65 -2.22
N LYS A 15 3.68 9.53 -1.55
CA LYS A 15 2.61 9.11 -0.62
C LYS A 15 1.52 8.30 -1.33
N TYR A 16 1.02 8.76 -2.48
CA TYR A 16 0.03 7.99 -3.25
C TYR A 16 0.58 6.64 -3.69
N TRP A 17 1.79 6.64 -4.27
CA TRP A 17 2.43 5.40 -4.72
C TRP A 17 2.66 4.41 -3.57
N ALA A 18 3.20 4.86 -2.44
CA ALA A 18 3.45 3.99 -1.29
C ALA A 18 2.15 3.44 -0.70
N GLY A 19 1.08 4.23 -0.67
CA GLY A 19 -0.25 3.78 -0.22
C GLY A 19 -0.80 2.66 -1.10
N GLU A 20 -0.64 2.80 -2.42
CA GLU A 20 -1.03 1.78 -3.38
C GLU A 20 -0.21 0.49 -3.23
N GLN A 21 1.12 0.60 -3.12
CA GLN A 21 1.99 -0.56 -2.91
C GLN A 21 1.70 -1.30 -1.60
N LEU A 22 1.40 -0.56 -0.51
CA LEU A 22 1.00 -1.16 0.75
C LEU A 22 -0.35 -1.90 0.61
N SER A 23 -1.31 -1.29 -0.08
CA SER A 23 -2.63 -1.88 -0.27
C SER A 23 -2.57 -3.19 -1.06
N LYS A 24 -1.71 -3.28 -2.07
CA LYS A 24 -1.46 -4.51 -2.85
C LYS A 24 -0.84 -5.66 -2.05
N ARG A 25 -0.23 -5.38 -0.89
CA ARG A 25 0.38 -6.39 -0.02
C ARG A 25 -0.63 -7.05 0.94
N LYS A 26 -1.88 -6.58 0.97
CA LYS A 26 -2.92 -7.20 1.80
C LYS A 26 -3.15 -8.63 1.34
N ALA A 27 -3.27 -9.54 2.30
CA ALA A 27 -3.64 -10.92 2.05
C ALA A 27 -5.14 -11.08 2.31
N PHE A 28 -5.79 -11.96 1.56
CA PHE A 28 -7.23 -12.19 1.72
C PHE A 28 -7.45 -13.67 1.97
N VAL A 29 -8.21 -13.97 3.02
CA VAL A 29 -8.80 -15.28 3.27
C VAL A 29 -10.30 -15.10 3.20
N SER A 30 -10.98 -15.94 2.43
CA SER A 30 -12.44 -15.89 2.36
C SER A 30 -13.03 -16.45 3.66
N GLU A 31 -13.63 -15.58 4.46
CA GLU A 31 -14.32 -15.98 5.69
C GLU A 31 -15.53 -16.89 5.40
N ASP A 32 -16.18 -16.72 4.24
CA ASP A 32 -17.26 -17.59 3.79
C ASP A 32 -16.77 -19.00 3.44
N GLN A 33 -15.61 -19.11 2.78
CA GLN A 33 -14.97 -20.41 2.59
C GLN A 33 -14.57 -21.03 3.93
N PHE A 34 -14.12 -20.22 4.90
CA PHE A 34 -13.80 -20.67 6.25
C PHE A 34 -15.01 -21.25 6.99
N ARG A 35 -16.18 -20.60 6.93
CA ARG A 35 -17.40 -21.12 7.58
C ARG A 35 -17.89 -22.40 6.91
N ARG A 36 -17.91 -22.44 5.57
CA ARG A 36 -18.31 -23.64 4.82
C ARG A 36 -17.40 -24.83 5.11
N LEU A 37 -16.08 -24.64 5.04
CA LEU A 37 -15.12 -25.71 5.39
C LEU A 37 -15.27 -26.17 6.85
N LEU A 38 -15.47 -25.24 7.79
CA LEU A 38 -15.64 -25.63 9.20
C LEU A 38 -16.94 -26.41 9.45
N ASP A 39 -18.01 -26.09 8.74
CA ASP A 39 -19.27 -26.82 8.83
C ASP A 39 -19.19 -28.18 8.12
N GLU A 40 -18.48 -28.29 6.99
CA GLU A 40 -18.21 -29.58 6.32
C GLU A 40 -17.30 -30.50 7.14
N LEU A 41 -16.37 -29.93 7.91
CA LEU A 41 -15.41 -30.66 8.75
C LEU A 41 -15.92 -30.91 10.18
N LYS A 42 -17.14 -30.52 10.54
CA LYS A 42 -17.69 -30.69 11.90
C LYS A 42 -17.84 -32.17 12.30
N ASP A 43 -18.15 -33.01 11.32
CA ASP A 43 -18.43 -34.44 11.52
C ASP A 43 -17.21 -35.34 11.28
N GLN A 44 -16.08 -34.75 10.85
CA GLN A 44 -14.81 -35.44 10.70
C GLN A 44 -13.92 -35.08 11.90
N GLU A 45 -13.23 -36.05 12.52
CA GLU A 45 -12.31 -35.82 13.64
C GLU A 45 -11.03 -35.03 13.25
N LEU A 46 -11.19 -33.92 12.52
CA LEU A 46 -10.13 -33.10 11.93
C LEU A 46 -9.88 -31.85 12.77
N SER A 47 -9.79 -32.03 14.09
CA SER A 47 -9.51 -30.97 15.06
C SER A 47 -8.25 -30.16 14.71
N ASP A 48 -7.19 -30.85 14.29
CA ASP A 48 -5.90 -30.21 13.99
C ASP A 48 -5.97 -29.33 12.73
N ALA A 49 -6.65 -29.80 11.68
CA ALA A 49 -6.86 -29.01 10.47
C ALA A 49 -7.66 -27.74 10.78
N ARG A 50 -8.70 -27.83 11.62
CA ARG A 50 -9.48 -26.67 12.08
C ARG A 50 -8.63 -25.68 12.88
N CYS A 51 -7.72 -26.18 13.72
CA CYS A 51 -6.79 -25.35 14.47
C CYS A 51 -5.81 -24.60 13.56
N LEU A 52 -5.16 -25.32 12.63
CA LEU A 52 -4.22 -24.75 11.66
C LEU A 52 -4.86 -23.66 10.80
N PHE A 53 -6.08 -23.91 10.29
CA PHE A 53 -6.79 -22.89 9.49
C PHE A 53 -7.17 -21.66 10.31
N ARG A 54 -7.56 -21.78 11.58
CA ARG A 54 -7.77 -20.63 12.48
C ARG A 54 -6.48 -19.83 12.69
N MET A 55 -5.33 -20.51 12.81
CA MET A 55 -4.03 -19.84 12.91
C MET A 55 -3.70 -19.04 11.64
N ILE A 56 -3.97 -19.61 10.46
CA ILE A 56 -3.76 -18.92 9.17
C ILE A 56 -4.62 -17.65 9.09
N VAL A 57 -5.92 -17.73 9.40
CA VAL A 57 -6.81 -16.55 9.42
C VAL A 57 -6.27 -15.47 10.34
N LYS A 58 -5.89 -15.85 11.58
CA LYS A 58 -5.33 -14.92 12.56
C LYS A 58 -4.04 -14.25 12.07
N GLU A 59 -3.15 -14.99 11.40
CA GLU A 59 -1.91 -14.44 10.86
C GLU A 59 -2.18 -13.44 9.73
N VAL A 60 -3.15 -13.75 8.85
CA VAL A 60 -3.58 -12.85 7.76
C VAL A 60 -4.18 -11.57 8.32
N ASP A 61 -5.03 -11.65 9.35
CA ASP A 61 -5.60 -10.48 10.02
C ASP A 61 -4.53 -9.60 10.68
N GLN A 62 -3.55 -10.22 11.35
CA GLN A 62 -2.42 -9.51 11.94
C GLN A 62 -1.58 -8.81 10.87
N HIS A 63 -1.28 -9.50 9.77
CA HIS A 63 -0.56 -8.93 8.63
C HIS A 63 -1.31 -7.73 8.03
N ASN A 64 -2.60 -7.88 7.76
CA ASN A 64 -3.45 -6.81 7.23
C ASN A 64 -3.56 -5.62 8.18
N THR A 65 -3.62 -5.87 9.49
CA THR A 65 -3.62 -4.82 10.53
C THR A 65 -2.30 -4.03 10.49
N LYS A 66 -1.16 -4.72 10.38
CA LYS A 66 0.16 -4.06 10.23
C LYS A 66 0.20 -3.17 8.97
N ILE A 67 -0.38 -3.63 7.86
CA ILE A 67 -0.49 -2.83 6.64
C ILE A 67 -1.38 -1.61 6.84
N ALA A 68 -2.57 -1.79 7.42
CA ALA A 68 -3.50 -0.69 7.71
C ALA A 68 -2.84 0.39 8.57
N THR A 69 -2.15 0.00 9.64
CA THR A 69 -1.39 0.92 10.49
C THR A 69 -0.33 1.69 9.70
N LYS A 70 0.44 1.01 8.81
CA LYS A 70 1.41 1.69 7.95
C LYS A 70 0.76 2.70 7.01
N ILE A 71 -0.39 2.37 6.43
CA ILE A 71 -1.16 3.29 5.57
C ILE A 71 -1.63 4.51 6.36
N THR A 72 -2.16 4.31 7.58
CA THR A 72 -2.58 5.42 8.45
C THR A 72 -1.42 6.35 8.80
N LEU A 73 -0.25 5.78 9.15
CA LEU A 73 0.98 6.57 9.40
C LEU A 73 1.41 7.35 8.15
N LEU A 74 1.32 6.73 6.97
CA LEU A 74 1.61 7.38 5.70
C LEU A 74 0.66 8.54 5.40
N GLN A 75 -0.65 8.35 5.60
CA GLN A 75 -1.65 9.40 5.38
C GLN A 75 -1.40 10.61 6.27
N ASN A 76 -1.05 10.37 7.54
CA ASN A 76 -0.75 11.42 8.52
C ASN A 76 0.64 12.04 8.36
N LEU A 77 1.55 11.42 7.60
CA LEU A 77 2.89 11.95 7.36
C LEU A 77 2.80 13.33 6.72
N LYS A 78 3.47 14.31 7.33
CA LYS A 78 3.58 15.69 6.85
C LYS A 78 4.88 15.88 6.09
N PHE A 79 4.91 16.87 5.20
CA PHE A 79 6.11 17.21 4.48
C PHE A 79 7.18 17.75 5.45
N SER A 80 8.40 17.25 5.32
CA SER A 80 9.61 17.77 5.96
C SER A 80 10.77 17.65 4.97
N ARG A 81 11.83 18.45 5.07
CA ARG A 81 12.95 18.40 4.09
C ARG A 81 13.60 17.02 3.95
N ASN A 82 13.52 16.17 4.96
CA ASN A 82 14.06 14.82 5.03
C ASN A 82 12.98 13.73 5.02
N TRP A 83 11.80 14.02 4.47
CA TRP A 83 10.66 13.09 4.44
C TRP A 83 11.00 11.70 3.90
N SER A 84 11.93 11.63 2.94
CA SER A 84 12.36 10.38 2.28
C SER A 84 13.05 9.40 3.22
N SER A 85 13.62 9.87 4.34
CA SER A 85 14.26 9.04 5.37
C SER A 85 13.25 8.49 6.39
N SER A 86 11.95 8.79 6.25
CA SER A 86 10.93 8.29 7.18
C SER A 86 10.88 6.76 7.18
N LYS A 87 10.81 6.16 8.38
CA LYS A 87 10.64 4.71 8.57
C LYS A 87 9.39 4.15 7.88
N VAL A 88 8.40 4.99 7.58
CA VAL A 88 7.20 4.60 6.83
C VAL A 88 7.55 4.07 5.44
N PHE A 89 8.62 4.60 4.81
CA PHE A 89 9.11 4.17 3.50
C PHE A 89 10.15 3.04 3.57
N ALA A 90 10.51 2.57 4.77
CA ALA A 90 11.53 1.52 4.92
C ALA A 90 11.13 0.23 4.19
N GLY A 91 12.05 -0.29 3.38
CA GLY A 91 11.83 -1.50 2.58
C GLY A 91 10.94 -1.28 1.35
N MET A 92 10.71 -0.04 0.92
CA MET A 92 10.04 0.29 -0.33
C MET A 92 11.04 0.76 -1.38
N SER A 93 10.97 0.21 -2.59
CA SER A 93 11.77 0.65 -3.73
C SER A 93 11.03 1.78 -4.47
N ILE A 94 11.15 3.00 -3.98
CA ILE A 94 10.46 4.17 -4.55
C ILE A 94 11.06 4.50 -5.94
N PRO A 95 10.25 4.63 -7.00
CA PRO A 95 10.71 4.90 -8.37
C PRO A 95 11.05 6.38 -8.57
N ASN A 96 12.00 6.89 -7.77
CA ASN A 96 12.35 8.30 -7.70
C ASN A 96 12.69 8.92 -9.07
N ARG A 97 13.47 8.21 -9.90
CA ARG A 97 13.83 8.68 -11.24
C ARG A 97 12.62 8.86 -12.15
N ALA A 98 11.68 7.92 -12.13
CA ALA A 98 10.47 8.00 -12.95
C ALA A 98 9.57 9.15 -12.49
N ILE A 99 9.44 9.35 -11.18
CA ILE A 99 8.70 10.48 -10.60
C ILE A 99 9.34 11.81 -11.02
N ASP A 100 10.66 11.94 -10.89
CA ASP A 100 11.37 13.16 -11.26
C ASP A 100 11.17 13.48 -12.76
N ASN A 101 11.27 12.48 -13.64
CA ASN A 101 11.04 12.63 -15.07
C ASN A 101 9.60 13.06 -15.40
N LEU A 102 8.59 12.49 -14.72
CA LEU A 102 7.18 12.87 -14.94
C LEU A 102 6.88 14.28 -14.45
N ILE A 103 7.48 14.70 -13.34
CA ILE A 103 7.35 16.07 -12.82
C ILE A 103 7.96 17.08 -13.79
N GLU A 104 9.10 16.74 -14.41
CA GLU A 104 9.75 17.60 -15.40
C GLU A 104 8.97 17.65 -16.72
N LYS A 105 8.42 16.52 -17.16
CA LYS A 105 7.66 16.44 -18.41
C LYS A 105 6.28 17.12 -18.31
N TYR A 106 5.66 17.06 -17.14
CA TYR A 106 4.31 17.58 -16.89
C TYR A 106 4.26 18.48 -15.65
N PRO A 107 4.94 19.64 -15.67
CA PRO A 107 5.05 20.52 -14.51
C PRO A 107 3.69 21.08 -14.05
N ASP A 108 2.75 21.26 -14.98
CA ASP A 108 1.44 21.90 -14.75
C ASP A 108 0.35 20.92 -14.26
N LYS A 109 0.59 19.61 -14.37
CA LYS A 109 -0.36 18.59 -13.90
C LYS A 109 -0.37 18.48 -12.40
N ASP A 110 -1.49 18.07 -11.82
CA ASP A 110 -1.56 17.85 -10.37
C ASP A 110 -0.76 16.60 -9.94
N ASP A 111 -0.51 16.49 -8.64
CA ASP A 111 0.24 15.39 -8.03
C ASP A 111 -0.45 14.03 -8.20
N TYR A 112 -1.77 13.99 -8.19
CA TYR A 112 -2.55 12.77 -8.39
C TYR A 112 -2.52 12.28 -9.85
N GLN A 113 -2.60 13.18 -10.83
CA GLN A 113 -2.46 12.91 -12.26
C GLN A 113 -1.07 12.34 -12.57
N ILE A 114 -0.02 12.91 -12.02
CA ILE A 114 1.34 12.37 -12.17
C ILE A 114 1.45 10.99 -11.53
N PHE A 115 0.86 10.77 -10.35
CA PHE A 115 0.78 9.46 -9.74
C PHE A 115 0.03 8.46 -10.64
N ARG A 116 -1.11 8.83 -11.23
CA ARG A 116 -1.85 7.96 -12.16
C ARG A 116 -0.98 7.58 -13.35
N ALA A 117 -0.18 8.54 -13.87
CA ALA A 117 0.69 8.33 -15.02
C ALA A 117 1.81 7.34 -14.68
N LEU A 118 2.39 7.49 -13.48
CA LEU A 118 3.35 6.54 -12.92
C LEU A 118 2.79 5.12 -12.82
N MET A 119 1.49 4.97 -12.55
CA MET A 119 0.80 3.68 -12.46
C MET A 119 0.39 3.11 -13.83
N GLY A 120 0.65 3.81 -14.94
CA GLY A 120 0.29 3.40 -16.29
C GLY A 120 -1.20 3.54 -16.60
N TRP A 121 -1.94 4.36 -15.84
CA TRP A 121 -3.35 4.62 -16.10
C TRP A 121 -3.51 5.61 -17.26
N VAL A 122 -4.53 5.40 -18.10
CA VAL A 122 -4.86 6.31 -19.21
C VAL A 122 -5.25 7.66 -18.64
N ILE A 123 -4.56 8.70 -19.09
CA ILE A 123 -4.76 10.09 -18.67
C ILE A 123 -4.52 10.95 -19.90
N ASP A 124 -5.34 11.98 -20.08
CA ASP A 124 -5.05 13.08 -20.99
C ASP A 124 -3.92 13.92 -20.38
N LEU A 125 -2.68 13.46 -20.58
CA LEU A 125 -1.44 14.12 -20.15
C LEU A 125 -1.05 15.23 -21.12
#